data_AF-A0A413PBP4-F1
#
_entry.id   AF-A0A413PBP4-F1
#
_cell.length_a   1.000
_cell.length_b   1.000
_cell.length_c   1.000
_cell.angle_alpha   90.00
_cell.angle_beta   90.00
_cell.angle_gamma   90.00
#
_symmetry.space_group_name_H-M   'P 1'
#
loop_
_entity.id
_entity.type
_entity.pdbx_description
1 polymer ?
#
loop_
_entity_poly.entity_id
_entity_poly.type
_entity_poly.pdbx_seq_one_letter_code
_entity_poly.pdbx_strand_id
1 'polypeptide(L)'
;SSEVSSAAEQVAASSNDLADGATNQAAVVEELTATVEGVSEQVEQNSKSAKEISGRVDELGGAIWESNGKMQEMVASMHEINEASKQIDQIISTINEIASQTNLLALNASIEAARAGEAGKGFAVVANQVNILADQSAQAAKESAALIETSVKAVEKGMNIAEQTASQLEEVAENSKVITKEVTNIADTLETQTSEIKQINEGIEQINDVVQTNSATSQECAAASQQMSSESENLSEMIAKFKISDIEE
;
A
#
# COMPACT_ATOMS: atom_id res chain seq x y z
N SER A 1 46.03 54.22 33.33
CA SER A 1 44.63 54.64 33.47
C SER A 1 43.96 54.75 32.10
N SER A 2 44.43 55.60 31.18
CA SER A 2 43.86 55.71 29.82
C SER A 2 43.75 54.37 29.06
N GLU A 3 44.81 53.54 29.04
CA GLU A 3 44.71 52.23 28.38
C GLU A 3 43.72 51.26 29.05
N VAL A 4 43.57 51.33 30.37
CA VAL A 4 42.61 50.49 31.12
C VAL A 4 41.18 50.91 30.83
N SER A 5 40.91 52.22 30.76
CA SER A 5 39.60 52.75 30.39
C SER A 5 39.24 52.38 28.96
N SER A 6 40.16 52.55 28.00
CA SER A 6 39.93 52.17 26.61
C SER A 6 39.71 50.66 26.43
N ALA A 7 40.51 49.82 27.11
CA ALA A 7 40.31 48.37 27.08
C ALA A 7 38.96 47.96 27.69
N ALA A 8 38.54 48.62 28.78
CA ALA A 8 37.25 48.38 29.40
C ALA A 8 36.08 48.78 28.49
N GLU A 9 36.16 49.92 27.82
CA GLU A 9 35.16 50.33 26.81
C GLU A 9 35.05 49.31 25.66
N GLN A 10 36.19 48.78 25.19
CA GLN A 10 36.19 47.76 24.13
C GLN A 10 35.56 46.43 24.60
N VAL A 11 35.83 46.00 25.84
CA VAL A 11 35.18 44.81 26.43
C VAL A 11 33.68 45.05 26.59
N ALA A 12 33.27 46.24 27.03
CA ALA A 12 31.85 46.60 27.15
C ALA A 12 31.13 46.55 25.79
N ALA A 13 31.74 47.11 24.74
CA ALA A 13 31.20 47.06 23.39
C ALA A 13 31.08 45.60 22.88
N SER A 14 32.15 44.81 23.02
CA SER A 14 32.15 43.40 22.61
C SER A 14 31.13 42.56 23.37
N SER A 15 30.89 42.89 24.64
CA SER A 15 29.89 42.21 25.46
C SER A 15 28.47 42.58 25.02
N ASN A 16 28.20 43.85 24.68
CA ASN A 16 26.91 44.21 24.08
C ASN A 16 26.66 43.49 22.75
N ASP A 17 27.67 43.41 21.88
CA ASP A 17 27.57 42.66 20.62
C ASP A 17 27.26 41.16 20.87
N LEU A 18 27.85 40.56 21.91
CA LEU A 18 27.56 39.18 22.31
C LEU A 18 26.15 39.00 22.87
N ALA A 19 25.63 39.98 23.63
CA ALA A 19 24.25 39.97 24.11
C ALA A 19 23.23 40.10 22.97
N ASP A 20 23.50 40.96 21.99
CA ASP A 20 22.69 41.10 20.78
C ASP A 20 22.74 39.81 19.94
N GLY A 21 23.93 39.22 19.80
CA GLY A 21 24.14 37.92 19.17
C GLY A 21 23.35 36.80 19.85
N ALA A 22 23.36 36.73 21.18
CA ALA A 22 22.60 35.76 21.96
C ALA A 22 21.08 35.96 21.78
N THR A 23 20.60 37.21 21.74
CA THR A 23 19.18 37.51 21.47
C THR A 23 18.74 37.02 20.10
N ASN A 24 19.58 37.21 19.07
CA ASN A 24 19.30 36.68 17.73
C ASN A 24 19.32 35.15 17.69
N GLN A 25 20.25 34.52 18.43
CA GLN A 25 20.29 33.05 18.55
C GLN A 25 19.04 32.50 19.25
N ALA A 26 18.52 33.20 20.26
CA ALA A 26 17.28 32.81 20.95
C ALA A 26 16.10 32.71 19.98
N ALA A 27 15.95 33.69 19.07
CA ALA A 27 14.90 33.67 18.06
C ALA A 27 15.04 32.47 17.09
N VAL A 28 16.27 32.12 16.70
CA VAL A 28 16.53 30.93 15.86
C VAL A 28 16.21 29.63 16.61
N VAL A 29 16.52 29.56 17.90
CA VAL A 29 16.19 28.42 18.77
C VAL A 29 14.67 28.24 18.88
N GLU A 30 13.90 29.32 19.02
CA GLU A 30 12.42 29.26 19.03
C GLU A 30 11.87 28.72 17.70
N GLU A 31 12.36 29.23 16.55
CA GLU A 31 11.93 28.76 15.23
C GLU A 31 12.30 27.29 14.99
N LEU A 32 13.49 26.87 15.44
CA LEU A 32 13.93 25.49 15.34
C LEU A 32 13.07 24.56 16.20
N THR A 33 12.71 24.99 17.42
CA THR A 33 11.80 24.25 18.31
C THR A 33 10.45 24.03 17.62
N ALA A 34 9.84 25.08 17.07
CA ALA A 34 8.57 24.98 16.37
C ALA A 34 8.64 24.07 15.14
N THR A 35 9.77 24.09 14.42
CA THR A 35 10.01 23.21 13.28
C THR A 35 10.08 21.75 13.71
N VAL A 36 10.79 21.46 14.80
CA VAL A 36 10.95 20.10 15.34
C VAL A 36 9.63 19.57 15.90
N GLU A 37 8.82 20.40 16.56
CA GLU A 37 7.46 20.04 16.97
C GLU A 37 6.60 19.63 15.77
N GLY A 38 6.61 20.41 14.68
CA GLY A 38 5.89 20.06 13.46
C GLY A 38 6.37 18.76 12.81
N VAL A 39 7.67 18.50 12.82
CA VAL A 39 8.23 17.21 12.35
C VAL A 39 7.79 16.06 13.25
N SER A 40 7.77 16.26 14.57
CA SER A 40 7.29 15.27 15.55
C SER A 40 5.84 14.88 15.30
N GLU A 41 4.96 15.87 15.09
CA GLU A 41 3.55 15.63 14.78
C GLU A 41 3.40 14.82 13.47
N GLN A 42 4.19 15.16 12.44
CA GLN A 42 4.16 14.44 11.17
C GLN A 42 4.63 12.98 11.31
N VAL A 43 5.66 12.72 12.12
CA VAL A 43 6.14 11.36 12.40
C VAL A 43 5.07 10.54 13.15
N GLU A 44 4.39 11.14 14.13
CA GLU A 44 3.29 10.47 14.84
C GLU A 44 2.13 10.14 13.89
N GLN A 45 1.73 11.08 13.03
CA GLN A 45 0.71 10.86 12.02
C GLN A 45 1.10 9.75 11.04
N ASN A 46 2.35 9.73 10.59
CA ASN A 46 2.87 8.69 9.71
C ASN A 46 2.85 7.31 10.40
N SER A 47 3.16 7.26 11.71
CA SER A 47 3.14 6.01 12.49
C SER A 47 1.75 5.43 12.59
N LYS A 48 0.76 6.29 12.87
CA LYS A 48 -0.65 5.91 12.85
C LYS A 48 -1.09 5.42 11.47
N SER A 49 -0.71 6.13 10.42
CA SER A 49 -1.04 5.78 9.04
C SER A 49 -0.44 4.43 8.64
N ALA A 50 0.82 4.15 9.02
CA ALA A 50 1.45 2.86 8.79
C ALA A 50 0.69 1.72 9.47
N LYS A 51 0.27 1.89 10.73
CA LYS A 51 -0.56 0.90 11.45
C LYS A 51 -1.91 0.66 10.75
N GLU A 52 -2.58 1.73 10.33
CA GLU A 52 -3.85 1.62 9.60
C GLU A 52 -3.67 0.89 8.26
N ILE A 53 -2.63 1.21 7.50
CA ILE A 53 -2.31 0.52 6.25
C ILE A 53 -2.04 -0.96 6.51
N SER A 54 -1.25 -1.29 7.54
CA SER A 54 -0.98 -2.69 7.90
C SER A 54 -2.26 -3.48 8.17
N GLY A 55 -3.21 -2.90 8.91
CA GLY A 55 -4.50 -3.55 9.18
C GLY A 55 -5.32 -3.77 7.89
N ARG A 56 -5.37 -2.78 7.00
CA ARG A 56 -6.08 -2.89 5.72
C ARG A 56 -5.47 -3.93 4.78
N VAL A 57 -4.15 -4.09 4.80
CA VAL A 57 -3.46 -5.10 3.98
C VAL A 57 -3.72 -6.50 4.53
N ASP A 58 -3.82 -6.66 5.85
CA ASP A 58 -4.20 -7.94 6.48
C ASP A 58 -5.64 -8.34 6.11
N GLU A 59 -6.59 -7.40 6.22
CA GLU A 59 -7.98 -7.60 5.77
C GLU A 59 -8.06 -7.98 4.28
N LEU A 60 -7.27 -7.31 3.43
CA LEU A 60 -7.17 -7.62 2.01
C LEU A 60 -6.63 -9.03 1.79
N GLY A 61 -5.60 -9.45 2.53
CA GLY A 61 -5.05 -10.81 2.49
C GLY A 61 -6.11 -11.86 2.80
N GLY A 62 -6.95 -11.62 3.82
CA GLY A 62 -8.09 -12.47 4.16
C GLY A 62 -9.12 -12.57 3.03
N ALA A 63 -9.50 -11.43 2.44
CA ALA A 63 -10.46 -11.39 1.33
C ALA A 63 -9.96 -12.10 0.06
N ILE A 64 -8.66 -12.00 -0.23
CA ILE A 64 -8.02 -12.74 -1.34
C ILE A 64 -8.07 -14.24 -1.09
N TRP A 65 -7.80 -14.68 0.15
CA TRP A 65 -7.85 -16.10 0.50
C TRP A 65 -9.26 -16.69 0.35
N GLU A 66 -10.29 -15.96 0.82
CA GLU A 66 -11.69 -16.34 0.59
C GLU A 66 -12.04 -16.41 -0.89
N SER A 67 -11.60 -15.42 -1.68
CA SER A 67 -11.83 -15.36 -3.13
C SER A 67 -11.18 -16.55 -3.86
N ASN A 68 -9.97 -16.95 -3.45
CA ASN A 68 -9.31 -18.14 -4.01
C ASN A 68 -10.10 -19.41 -3.68
N GLY A 69 -10.59 -19.56 -2.44
CA GLY A 69 -11.49 -20.65 -2.06
C GLY A 69 -12.74 -20.72 -2.96
N LYS A 70 -13.35 -19.58 -3.27
CA LYS A 70 -14.47 -19.52 -4.23
C LYS A 70 -14.09 -19.89 -5.66
N MET A 71 -12.87 -19.59 -6.10
CA MET A 71 -12.38 -20.07 -7.41
C MET A 71 -12.20 -21.58 -7.42
N GLN A 72 -11.72 -22.19 -6.33
CA GLN A 72 -11.63 -23.64 -6.23
C GLN A 72 -13.01 -24.31 -6.27
N GLU A 73 -14.01 -23.76 -5.56
CA GLU A 73 -15.41 -24.20 -5.64
C GLU A 73 -15.97 -24.09 -7.09
N MET A 74 -15.62 -23.01 -7.80
CA MET A 74 -16.02 -22.80 -9.19
C MET A 74 -15.39 -23.84 -10.13
N VAL A 75 -14.10 -24.14 -9.98
CA VAL A 75 -13.40 -25.18 -10.76
C VAL A 75 -14.05 -26.55 -10.52
N ALA A 76 -14.35 -26.90 -9.26
CA ALA A 76 -15.04 -28.14 -8.92
C ALA A 76 -16.42 -28.22 -9.59
N SER A 77 -17.21 -27.14 -9.54
CA SER A 77 -18.52 -27.06 -10.19
C SER A 77 -18.42 -27.21 -11.71
N MET A 78 -17.42 -26.60 -12.35
CA MET A 78 -17.17 -26.76 -13.79
C MET A 78 -16.79 -28.20 -14.15
N HIS A 79 -16.04 -28.88 -13.29
CA HIS A 79 -15.73 -30.30 -13.47
C HIS A 79 -17.00 -31.16 -13.41
N GLU A 80 -17.90 -30.91 -12.47
CA GLU A 80 -19.20 -31.61 -12.38
C GLU A 80 -20.05 -31.38 -13.64
N ILE A 81 -20.13 -30.14 -14.14
CA ILE A 81 -20.85 -29.81 -15.38
C ILE A 81 -20.23 -30.52 -16.57
N ASN A 82 -18.90 -30.60 -16.65
CA ASN A 82 -18.20 -31.29 -17.74
C ASN A 82 -18.54 -32.79 -17.76
N GLU A 83 -18.50 -33.44 -16.59
CA GLU A 83 -18.85 -34.86 -16.48
C GLU A 83 -20.33 -35.11 -16.80
N ALA A 84 -21.24 -34.26 -16.33
CA ALA A 84 -22.66 -34.33 -16.71
C ALA A 84 -22.87 -34.15 -18.22
N SER A 85 -22.13 -33.23 -18.85
CA SER A 85 -22.21 -32.99 -20.29
C SER A 85 -21.72 -34.19 -21.10
N LYS A 86 -20.65 -34.87 -20.66
CA LYS A 86 -20.19 -36.13 -21.28
C LYS A 86 -21.22 -37.25 -21.16
N GLN A 87 -21.91 -37.35 -20.02
CA GLN A 87 -22.99 -38.33 -19.85
C GLN A 87 -24.17 -38.04 -20.80
N ILE A 88 -24.53 -36.76 -20.97
CA ILE A 88 -25.58 -36.36 -21.92
C ILE A 88 -25.17 -36.71 -23.36
N ASP A 89 -23.91 -36.48 -23.73
CA ASP A 89 -23.39 -36.85 -25.07
C ASP A 89 -23.52 -38.36 -25.34
N GLN A 90 -23.21 -39.21 -24.35
CA GLN A 90 -23.42 -40.66 -24.44
C GLN A 90 -24.90 -41.05 -24.64
N ILE A 91 -25.81 -40.36 -23.94
CA ILE A 91 -27.26 -40.56 -24.09
C ILE A 91 -27.69 -40.17 -25.51
N ILE A 92 -27.24 -39.03 -26.02
CA ILE A 92 -27.54 -38.57 -27.38
C ILE A 92 -27.02 -39.55 -28.43
N SER A 93 -25.79 -40.07 -28.25
CA SER A 93 -25.23 -41.10 -29.12
C SER A 93 -26.11 -42.36 -29.15
N THR A 94 -26.62 -42.78 -27.98
CA THR A 94 -27.54 -43.92 -27.87
C THR A 94 -28.88 -43.65 -28.58
N ILE A 95 -29.42 -42.43 -28.43
CA ILE A 95 -30.66 -42.02 -29.14
C ILE A 95 -30.44 -42.05 -30.66
N ASN A 96 -29.30 -41.57 -31.15
CA ASN A 96 -28.97 -41.61 -32.57
C ASN A 96 -28.86 -43.06 -33.09
N GLU A 97 -28.28 -43.96 -32.30
CA GLU A 97 -28.23 -45.39 -32.62
C GLU A 97 -29.63 -46.01 -32.68
N ILE A 98 -30.50 -45.73 -31.70
CA ILE A 98 -31.89 -46.18 -31.68
C ILE A 98 -32.66 -45.64 -32.91
N ALA A 99 -32.47 -44.37 -33.25
CA ALA A 99 -33.08 -43.76 -34.43
C ALA A 99 -32.63 -44.48 -35.71
N SER A 100 -31.34 -44.77 -35.86
CA SER A 100 -30.80 -45.53 -37.00
C SER A 100 -31.35 -46.97 -37.08
N GLN A 101 -31.43 -47.68 -35.94
CA GLN A 101 -32.03 -49.01 -35.87
C GLN A 101 -33.52 -48.98 -36.23
N THR A 102 -34.26 -47.98 -35.74
CA THR A 102 -35.68 -47.77 -36.05
C THR A 102 -35.88 -47.49 -37.53
N ASN A 103 -34.99 -46.71 -38.14
CA ASN A 103 -34.98 -46.43 -39.56
C ASN A 103 -34.82 -47.71 -40.39
N LEU A 104 -33.85 -48.56 -40.03
CA LEU A 104 -33.62 -49.87 -40.66
C LEU A 104 -34.82 -50.81 -40.49
N LEU A 105 -35.43 -50.85 -39.29
CA LEU A 105 -36.64 -51.63 -39.01
C LEU A 105 -37.82 -51.17 -39.88
N ALA A 106 -38.02 -49.86 -39.99
CA ALA A 106 -39.06 -49.26 -40.83
C ALA A 106 -38.85 -49.55 -42.32
N LEU A 107 -37.60 -49.51 -42.80
CA LEU A 107 -37.25 -49.87 -44.17
C LEU A 107 -37.57 -51.34 -44.45
N ASN A 108 -37.17 -52.25 -43.56
CA ASN A 108 -37.49 -53.68 -43.69
C ASN A 108 -39.00 -53.93 -43.69
N ALA A 109 -39.76 -53.25 -42.83
CA ALA A 109 -41.21 -53.33 -42.81
C ALA A 109 -41.86 -52.79 -44.10
N SER A 110 -41.31 -51.72 -44.68
CA SER A 110 -41.76 -51.17 -45.96
C SER A 110 -41.54 -52.15 -47.12
N ILE A 111 -40.38 -52.83 -47.14
CA ILE A 111 -40.05 -53.86 -48.12
C ILE A 111 -41.03 -55.05 -48.02
N GLU A 112 -41.28 -55.54 -46.80
CA GLU A 112 -42.18 -56.68 -46.60
C GLU A 112 -43.66 -56.31 -46.88
N ALA A 113 -44.05 -55.07 -46.58
CA ALA A 113 -45.37 -54.54 -46.96
C ALA A 113 -45.55 -54.45 -48.49
N ALA A 114 -44.51 -54.04 -49.22
CA ALA A 114 -44.52 -54.06 -50.69
C ALA A 114 -44.64 -55.49 -51.24
N ARG A 115 -43.99 -56.45 -50.57
CA ARG A 115 -44.03 -57.88 -50.93
C ARG A 115 -45.41 -58.51 -50.71
N ALA A 116 -46.18 -58.02 -49.73
CA ALA A 116 -47.56 -58.46 -49.46
C ALA A 116 -48.62 -57.88 -50.43
N GLY A 117 -48.24 -57.00 -51.37
CA GLY A 117 -49.14 -56.47 -52.39
C GLY A 117 -50.29 -55.62 -51.82
N GLU A 118 -51.52 -55.87 -52.27
CA GLU A 118 -52.69 -55.08 -51.82
C GLU A 118 -52.96 -55.19 -50.31
N ALA A 119 -52.69 -56.35 -49.70
CA ALA A 119 -52.89 -56.56 -48.26
C ALA A 119 -51.90 -55.75 -47.40
N GLY A 120 -50.76 -55.35 -47.96
CA GLY A 120 -49.71 -54.60 -47.26
C GLY A 120 -49.81 -53.08 -47.35
N LYS A 121 -50.74 -52.52 -48.13
CA LYS A 121 -50.84 -51.06 -48.38
C LYS A 121 -50.93 -50.23 -47.09
N GLY A 122 -51.73 -50.67 -46.10
CA GLY A 122 -51.84 -49.99 -44.81
C GLY A 122 -50.55 -50.05 -43.99
N PHE A 123 -49.86 -51.19 -43.99
CA PHE A 123 -48.57 -51.37 -43.32
C PHE A 123 -47.46 -50.55 -43.96
N ALA A 124 -47.46 -50.40 -45.29
CA ALA A 124 -46.49 -49.58 -46.01
C ALA A 124 -46.57 -48.09 -45.61
N VAL A 125 -47.78 -47.57 -45.40
CA VAL A 125 -47.98 -46.17 -44.96
C VAL A 125 -47.44 -45.97 -43.54
N VAL A 126 -47.72 -46.90 -42.63
CA VAL A 126 -47.20 -46.85 -41.25
C VAL A 126 -45.67 -46.97 -41.24
N ALA A 127 -45.10 -47.89 -42.01
CA ALA A 127 -43.65 -48.06 -42.13
C ALA A 127 -42.96 -46.79 -42.65
N ASN A 128 -43.54 -46.11 -43.65
CA ASN A 128 -43.01 -44.84 -44.14
C ASN A 128 -43.10 -43.72 -43.08
N GLN A 129 -44.19 -43.65 -42.32
CA GLN A 129 -44.33 -42.66 -41.25
C GLN A 129 -43.31 -42.88 -40.12
N VAL A 130 -43.05 -44.14 -39.76
CA VAL A 130 -42.02 -44.50 -38.77
C VAL A 130 -40.61 -44.15 -39.29
N ASN A 131 -40.36 -44.35 -40.58
CA ASN A 131 -39.10 -43.97 -41.24
C ASN A 131 -38.83 -42.46 -41.12
N ILE A 132 -39.82 -41.63 -41.46
CA ILE A 132 -39.73 -40.16 -41.34
C ILE A 132 -39.48 -39.73 -39.89
N LEU A 133 -40.17 -40.33 -38.92
CA LEU A 133 -39.96 -40.03 -37.49
C LEU A 133 -38.57 -40.43 -37.02
N ALA A 134 -38.03 -41.55 -37.50
CA ALA A 134 -36.69 -42.01 -37.19
C ALA A 134 -35.62 -41.03 -37.73
N ASP A 135 -35.77 -40.57 -38.97
CA ASP A 135 -34.88 -39.56 -39.56
C ASP A 135 -34.94 -38.21 -38.81
N GLN A 136 -36.14 -37.77 -38.43
CA GLN A 136 -36.32 -36.58 -37.59
C GLN A 136 -35.64 -36.73 -36.22
N SER A 137 -35.75 -37.91 -35.60
CA SER A 137 -35.09 -38.20 -34.32
C SER A 137 -33.56 -38.20 -34.46
N ALA A 138 -33.01 -38.77 -35.54
CA ALA A 138 -31.58 -38.76 -35.80
C ALA A 138 -31.05 -37.33 -36.03
N GLN A 139 -31.79 -36.51 -36.76
CA GLN A 139 -31.44 -35.10 -36.99
C GLN A 139 -31.44 -34.31 -35.68
N ALA A 140 -32.47 -34.45 -34.84
CA ALA A 140 -32.55 -33.79 -33.54
C ALA A 140 -31.43 -34.24 -32.58
N ALA A 141 -31.08 -35.54 -32.59
CA ALA A 141 -29.96 -36.06 -31.83
C ALA A 141 -28.64 -35.42 -32.28
N LYS A 142 -28.40 -35.30 -33.59
CA LYS A 142 -27.19 -34.68 -34.14
C LYS A 142 -27.08 -33.19 -33.78
N GLU A 143 -28.18 -32.45 -33.85
CA GLU A 143 -28.21 -31.04 -33.43
C GLU A 143 -27.95 -30.89 -31.93
N SER A 144 -28.53 -31.78 -31.10
CA SER A 144 -28.28 -31.81 -29.66
C SER A 144 -26.83 -32.13 -29.33
N ALA A 145 -26.20 -33.08 -30.03
CA ALA A 145 -24.79 -33.42 -29.86
C ALA A 145 -23.89 -32.20 -30.14
N ALA A 146 -24.16 -31.45 -31.21
CA ALA A 146 -23.39 -30.24 -31.53
C ALA A 146 -23.50 -29.15 -30.44
N LEU A 147 -24.69 -28.99 -29.82
CA LEU A 147 -24.89 -28.07 -28.71
C LEU A 147 -24.15 -28.53 -27.44
N ILE A 148 -24.12 -29.84 -27.17
CA ILE A 148 -23.37 -30.41 -26.05
C ILE A 148 -21.86 -30.26 -26.25
N GLU A 149 -21.34 -30.54 -27.45
CA GLU A 149 -19.92 -30.33 -27.78
C GLU A 149 -19.52 -28.86 -27.57
N THR A 150 -20.38 -27.93 -27.97
CA THR A 150 -20.17 -26.49 -27.75
C THR A 150 -20.18 -26.15 -26.26
N SER A 151 -21.07 -26.76 -25.48
CA SER A 151 -21.16 -26.56 -24.03
C SER A 151 -19.92 -27.08 -23.30
N VAL A 152 -19.42 -28.26 -23.68
CA VAL A 152 -18.17 -28.83 -23.15
C VAL A 152 -17.00 -27.88 -23.37
N LYS A 153 -16.81 -27.38 -24.60
CA LYS A 153 -15.75 -26.40 -24.91
C LYS A 153 -15.87 -25.12 -24.09
N ALA A 154 -17.10 -24.64 -23.85
CA ALA A 154 -17.35 -23.45 -23.04
C ALA A 154 -16.99 -23.68 -21.56
N VAL A 155 -17.30 -24.86 -21.03
CA VAL A 155 -16.96 -25.26 -19.65
C VAL A 155 -15.45 -25.41 -19.48
N GLU A 156 -14.76 -26.06 -20.41
CA GLU A 156 -13.29 -26.18 -20.40
C GLU A 156 -12.61 -24.80 -20.42
N LYS A 157 -13.11 -23.89 -21.26
CA LYS A 157 -12.63 -22.50 -21.28
C LYS A 157 -12.89 -21.80 -19.93
N GLY A 158 -14.07 -22.00 -19.34
CA GLY A 158 -14.42 -21.44 -18.02
C GLY A 158 -13.51 -21.95 -16.91
N MET A 159 -13.20 -23.25 -16.92
CA MET A 159 -12.26 -23.88 -16.00
C MET A 159 -10.87 -23.25 -16.11
N ASN A 160 -10.35 -23.11 -17.33
CA ASN A 160 -9.03 -22.49 -17.54
C ASN A 160 -8.95 -21.04 -17.04
N ILE A 161 -10.01 -20.25 -17.26
CA ILE A 161 -10.09 -18.88 -16.75
C ILE A 161 -10.13 -18.86 -15.22
N ALA A 162 -10.90 -19.76 -14.60
CA ALA A 162 -10.98 -19.85 -13.15
C ALA A 162 -9.63 -20.25 -12.51
N GLU A 163 -8.91 -21.21 -13.10
CA GLU A 163 -7.57 -21.61 -12.66
C GLU A 163 -6.55 -20.46 -12.80
N GLN A 164 -6.56 -19.74 -13.93
CA GLN A 164 -5.70 -18.56 -14.11
C GLN A 164 -6.02 -17.48 -13.10
N THR A 165 -7.30 -17.25 -12.82
CA THR A 165 -7.76 -16.28 -11.82
C THR A 165 -7.30 -16.68 -10.42
N ALA A 166 -7.40 -17.97 -10.06
CA ALA A 166 -6.91 -18.47 -8.78
C ALA A 166 -5.41 -18.24 -8.61
N SER A 167 -4.61 -18.55 -9.65
CA SER A 167 -3.16 -18.30 -9.63
C SER A 167 -2.82 -16.82 -9.50
N GLN A 168 -3.53 -15.92 -10.20
CA GLN A 168 -3.34 -14.48 -10.03
C GLN A 168 -3.70 -14.01 -8.62
N LEU A 169 -4.76 -14.54 -8.02
CA LEU A 169 -5.11 -14.23 -6.63
C LEU A 169 -4.01 -14.69 -5.65
N GLU A 170 -3.34 -15.81 -5.88
CA GLU A 170 -2.18 -16.23 -5.07
C GLU A 170 -1.01 -15.24 -5.19
N GLU A 171 -0.72 -14.75 -6.39
CA GLU A 171 0.31 -13.74 -6.62
C GLU A 171 -0.04 -12.43 -5.89
N VAL A 172 -1.30 -11.99 -5.95
CA VAL A 172 -1.76 -10.81 -5.22
C VAL A 172 -1.65 -11.04 -3.70
N ALA A 173 -1.98 -12.22 -3.19
CA ALA A 173 -1.82 -12.54 -1.76
C ALA A 173 -0.35 -12.46 -1.31
N GLU A 174 0.58 -12.95 -2.13
CA GLU A 174 2.01 -12.86 -1.81
C GLU A 174 2.50 -11.41 -1.85
N ASN A 175 2.09 -10.63 -2.86
CA ASN A 175 2.38 -9.20 -2.94
C ASN A 175 1.82 -8.44 -1.73
N SER A 176 0.62 -8.80 -1.23
CA SER A 176 0.08 -8.22 -0.01
C SER A 176 0.98 -8.48 1.20
N LYS A 177 1.55 -9.69 1.35
CA LYS A 177 2.51 -9.97 2.44
C LYS A 177 3.78 -9.11 2.33
N VAL A 178 4.29 -8.90 1.12
CA VAL A 178 5.44 -8.02 0.88
C VAL A 178 5.11 -6.59 1.33
N ILE A 179 3.93 -6.08 0.98
CA ILE A 179 3.48 -4.74 1.42
C ILE A 179 3.40 -4.69 2.95
N THR A 180 2.84 -5.70 3.62
CA THR A 180 2.80 -5.75 5.10
C THR A 180 4.19 -5.65 5.71
N LYS A 181 5.18 -6.35 5.13
CA LYS A 181 6.57 -6.28 5.58
C LYS A 181 7.17 -4.88 5.40
N GLU A 182 6.97 -4.25 4.25
CA GLU A 182 7.45 -2.88 4.01
C GLU A 182 6.80 -1.86 4.97
N VAL A 183 5.50 -2.01 5.23
CA VAL A 183 4.79 -1.17 6.20
C VAL A 183 5.30 -1.38 7.63
N THR A 184 5.69 -2.60 7.98
CA THR A 184 6.34 -2.89 9.27
C THR A 184 7.69 -2.20 9.37
N ASN A 185 8.52 -2.27 8.32
CA ASN A 185 9.81 -1.55 8.28
C ASN A 185 9.62 -0.02 8.41
N ILE A 186 8.57 0.53 7.80
CA ILE A 186 8.22 1.96 7.94
C ILE A 186 7.88 2.28 9.40
N ALA A 187 7.08 1.44 10.07
CA ALA A 187 6.74 1.63 11.48
C ALA A 187 7.99 1.62 12.38
N ASP A 188 8.91 0.68 12.17
CA ASP A 188 10.18 0.60 12.92
C ASP A 188 11.08 1.83 12.67
N THR A 189 11.11 2.31 11.42
CA THR A 189 11.85 3.54 11.06
C THR A 189 11.27 4.77 11.76
N LEU A 190 9.94 4.85 11.85
CA LEU A 190 9.25 5.96 12.51
C LEU A 190 9.45 5.94 14.04
N GLU A 191 9.56 4.76 14.65
CA GLU A 191 9.95 4.64 16.06
C GLU A 191 11.36 5.16 16.30
N THR A 192 12.29 4.84 15.38
CA THR A 192 13.66 5.37 15.42
C THR A 192 13.68 6.89 15.26
N GLN A 193 12.96 7.44 14.28
CA GLN A 193 12.84 8.89 14.09
C GLN A 193 12.25 9.61 15.30
N THR A 194 11.28 9.00 15.98
CA THR A 194 10.72 9.55 17.23
C THR A 194 11.80 9.69 18.30
N SER A 195 12.68 8.69 18.44
CA SER A 195 13.81 8.74 19.37
C SER A 195 14.83 9.81 18.97
N GLU A 196 15.16 9.94 17.69
CA GLU A 196 16.07 10.95 17.18
C GLU A 196 15.53 12.38 17.40
N ILE A 197 14.24 12.60 17.16
CA ILE A 197 13.57 13.89 17.41
C ILE A 197 13.64 14.26 18.90
N LYS A 198 13.47 13.29 19.80
CA LYS A 198 13.62 13.52 21.23
C LYS A 198 15.04 14.00 21.57
N GLN A 199 16.07 13.37 20.99
CA GLN A 199 17.46 13.80 21.19
C GLN A 199 17.73 15.20 20.62
N ILE A 200 17.13 15.52 19.48
CA ILE A 200 17.21 16.87 18.89
C ILE A 200 16.60 17.90 19.86
N ASN A 201 15.41 17.63 20.41
CA ASN A 201 14.78 18.53 21.40
C ASN A 201 15.65 18.73 22.64
N GLU A 202 16.24 17.66 23.20
CA GLU A 202 17.18 17.76 24.32
C GLU A 202 18.41 18.62 23.96
N GLY A 203 18.92 18.51 22.73
CA GLY A 203 20.01 19.34 22.23
C GLY A 203 19.62 20.82 22.07
N ILE A 204 18.39 21.10 21.62
CA ILE A 204 17.86 22.47 21.51
C ILE A 204 17.72 23.11 22.88
N GLU A 205 17.23 22.38 23.90
CA GLU A 205 17.17 22.87 25.27
C GLU A 205 18.56 23.25 25.80
N GLN A 206 19.57 22.43 25.57
CA GLN A 206 20.95 22.74 25.96
C GLN A 206 21.50 23.99 25.25
N ILE A 207 21.19 24.16 23.96
CA ILE A 207 21.57 25.37 23.22
C ILE A 207 20.88 26.59 23.83
N ASN A 208 19.59 26.48 24.16
CA ASN A 208 18.82 27.56 24.79
C ASN A 208 19.46 28.00 26.13
N ASP A 209 19.87 27.05 26.96
CA ASP A 209 20.56 27.33 28.24
C ASP A 209 21.87 28.09 28.02
N VAL A 210 22.66 27.71 27.01
CA VAL A 210 23.90 28.40 26.64
C VAL A 210 23.62 29.80 26.12
N VAL A 211 22.58 29.98 25.31
CA VAL A 211 22.16 31.29 24.79
C VAL A 211 21.77 32.23 25.93
N GLN A 212 20.96 31.75 26.89
CA GLN A 212 20.58 32.52 28.07
C GLN A 212 21.79 32.87 28.94
N THR A 213 22.69 31.92 29.15
CA THR A 213 23.94 32.13 29.90
C THR A 213 24.82 33.17 29.21
N ASN A 214 25.01 33.07 27.90
CA ASN A 214 25.78 34.03 27.12
C ASN A 214 25.18 35.43 27.23
N SER A 215 23.86 35.57 27.11
CA SER A 215 23.19 36.86 27.26
C SER A 215 23.41 37.47 28.65
N ALA A 216 23.19 36.68 29.71
CA ALA A 216 23.36 37.12 31.09
C ALA A 216 24.83 37.49 31.41
N THR A 217 25.78 36.62 31.08
CA THR A 217 27.22 36.86 31.30
C THR A 217 27.71 38.06 30.49
N SER A 218 27.21 38.26 29.28
CA SER A 218 27.55 39.43 28.46
C SER A 218 27.07 40.73 29.09
N GLN A 219 25.84 40.76 29.61
CA GLN A 219 25.32 41.94 30.31
C GLN A 219 26.12 42.24 31.58
N GLU A 220 26.50 41.22 32.35
CA GLU A 220 27.37 41.37 33.52
C GLU A 220 28.77 41.88 33.14
N CYS A 221 29.38 41.34 32.08
CA CYS A 221 30.68 41.80 31.58
C CYS A 221 30.65 43.25 31.09
N ALA A 222 29.57 43.66 30.41
CA ALA A 222 29.38 45.04 29.98
C ALA A 222 29.31 46.00 31.17
N ALA A 223 28.51 45.65 32.19
CA ALA A 223 28.37 46.45 33.41
C ALA A 223 29.68 46.54 34.21
N ALA A 224 30.38 45.41 34.39
CA ALA A 224 31.66 45.37 35.09
C ALA A 224 32.73 46.20 34.35
N SER A 225 32.73 46.17 33.02
CA SER A 225 33.67 46.94 32.21
C SER A 225 33.37 48.45 32.26
N GLN A 226 32.10 48.85 32.24
CA GLN A 226 31.72 50.25 32.47
C GLN A 226 32.17 50.75 33.85
N GLN A 227 31.97 49.95 34.89
CA GLN A 227 32.47 50.26 36.24
C GLN A 227 34.00 50.38 36.25
N MET A 228 34.72 49.47 35.57
CA MET A 228 36.17 49.51 35.48
C MET A 228 36.69 50.76 34.74
N SER A 229 36.00 51.20 33.68
CA SER A 229 36.32 52.46 33.00
C SER A 229 36.17 53.66 33.93
N SER A 230 35.04 53.75 34.65
CA SER A 230 34.78 54.84 35.60
C SER A 230 35.78 54.90 36.76
N GLU A 231 36.13 53.74 37.34
CA GLU A 231 37.16 53.68 38.40
C GLU A 231 38.54 54.10 37.87
N SER A 232 38.88 53.74 36.62
CA SER A 232 40.13 54.16 35.99
C SER A 232 40.20 55.67 35.74
N GLU A 233 39.09 56.29 35.32
CA GLU A 233 38.96 57.75 35.20
C GLU A 233 39.09 58.44 36.56
N ASN A 234 38.39 57.96 37.59
CA ASN A 234 38.50 58.49 38.96
C ASN A 234 39.94 58.43 39.47
N LEU A 235 40.64 57.32 39.24
CA LEU A 235 42.07 57.17 39.55
C LEU A 235 42.94 58.20 38.81
N SER A 236 42.65 58.45 37.52
CA SER A 236 43.34 59.47 36.74
C SER A 236 43.17 60.86 37.34
N GLU A 237 41.94 61.22 37.71
CA GLU A 237 41.62 62.50 38.35
C GLU A 237 42.30 62.64 39.72
N MET A 238 42.35 61.57 40.52
CA MET A 238 43.04 61.57 41.81
C MET A 238 44.55 61.77 41.63
N ILE A 239 45.17 61.12 40.65
CA ILE A 239 46.60 61.30 40.33
C ILE A 239 46.87 62.72 39.84
N ALA A 240 46.01 63.29 38.98
CA ALA A 240 46.17 64.64 38.44
C ALA A 240 46.12 65.75 39.52
N LYS A 241 45.53 65.47 40.70
CA LYS A 241 45.52 66.39 41.85
C LYS A 241 46.86 66.45 42.59
N PHE A 242 47.76 65.48 42.39
CA PHE A 242 49.09 65.54 42.98
C PHE A 242 49.97 66.52 42.19
N LYS A 243 50.33 67.65 42.83
CA LYS A 243 51.39 68.53 42.32
C LYS A 243 52.74 67.85 42.53
N ILE A 244 53.38 67.42 41.44
CA ILE A 244 54.78 67.02 41.44
C ILE A 244 55.58 68.33 41.47
N SER A 245 56.33 68.58 42.54
CA SER A 245 57.29 69.67 42.56
C SER A 245 58.39 69.33 41.56
N ASP A 246 58.60 70.18 40.55
CA ASP A 246 59.79 70.08 39.71
C ASP A 246 61.02 70.15 40.62
N ILE A 247 61.71 69.03 40.77
CA ILE A 247 63.08 69.03 41.28
C ILE A 247 63.91 69.46 40.07
N GLU A 248 64.17 70.77 39.99
CA GLU A 248 65.23 71.32 39.16
C GLU A 248 66.57 70.69 39.59
N GLU A 249 67.28 70.12 38.63
CA GLU A 249 68.73 69.90 38.69
C GLU A 249 69.38 70.68 37.53
#